data_AF-A0A7K3D4U3-F1
#
_entry.id   AF-A0A7K3D4U3-F1
#
_cell.length_a   1.000
_cell.length_b   1.000
_cell.length_c   1.000
_cell.angle_alpha   90.00
_cell.angle_beta   90.00
_cell.angle_gamma   90.00
#
_symmetry.space_group_name_H-M   'P 1'
#
loop_
_entity.id
_entity.type
_entity.pdbx_description
1 polymer ?
#
loop_
_entity_poly.entity_id
_entity_poly.type
_entity_poly.pdbx_seq_one_letter_code
_entity_poly.pdbx_strand_id
1 'polypeptide(L)'
;TSTDNTPGQDATELEKQLAAATPEEREKLLTDTIRTQAGTLLNTTLSDDSNFLENGLNSLTALELTKTLMTLTGMEIAMVAIVENPTPAQLAHHLGQELAHTTA
;
A
#
# COMPACT_ATOMS: atom_id res chain seq x y z
N THR A 1 8.46 14.94 20.57
CA THR A 1 7.68 13.73 20.85
C THR A 1 8.46 12.57 20.28
N SER A 2 8.68 11.52 21.06
CA SER A 2 9.49 10.36 20.70
C SER A 2 8.67 9.45 19.79
N THR A 3 9.24 9.00 18.67
CA THR A 3 8.69 7.87 17.92
C THR A 3 9.75 6.78 17.86
N ASP A 4 9.68 5.89 18.85
CA ASP A 4 10.20 4.53 18.75
C ASP A 4 9.33 3.81 17.72
N ASN A 5 9.90 3.46 16.56
CA ASN A 5 9.18 2.77 15.50
C ASN A 5 9.31 1.27 15.73
N THR A 6 8.44 0.73 16.57
CA THR A 6 8.21 -0.71 16.65
C THR A 6 7.29 -1.10 15.48
N PRO A 7 7.69 -2.01 14.56
CA PRO A 7 6.98 -2.29 13.30
C PRO A 7 5.53 -2.79 13.40
N GLY A 8 4.99 -2.97 14.62
CA GLY A 8 3.59 -3.28 14.86
C GLY A 8 2.71 -2.07 15.24
N GLN A 9 3.28 -0.91 15.59
CA GLN A 9 2.50 0.28 15.96
C GLN A 9 2.04 1.09 14.74
N ASP A 10 2.91 1.20 13.73
CA ASP A 10 2.61 1.87 12.47
C ASP A 10 1.43 1.24 11.73
N ALA A 11 1.31 -0.09 11.78
CA ALA A 11 0.20 -0.84 11.21
C ALA A 11 -1.15 -0.42 11.80
N THR A 12 -1.29 -0.48 13.12
CA THR A 12 -2.54 -0.12 13.81
C THR A 12 -2.87 1.37 13.66
N GLU A 13 -1.86 2.24 13.50
CA GLU A 13 -2.06 3.67 13.27
C GLU A 13 -2.51 3.98 11.83
N LEU A 14 -1.92 3.34 10.82
CA LEU A 14 -2.36 3.49 9.43
C LEU A 14 -3.77 2.92 9.23
N GLU A 15 -4.07 1.74 9.79
CA GLU A 15 -5.43 1.16 9.79
C GLU A 15 -6.47 2.14 10.34
N LYS A 16 -6.19 2.76 11.50
CA LYS A 16 -7.08 3.75 12.11
C LYS A 16 -7.24 5.01 11.26
N GLN A 17 -6.14 5.50 10.69
CA GLN A 17 -6.18 6.66 9.81
C GLN A 17 -7.01 6.36 8.56
N LEU A 18 -6.83 5.20 7.94
CA LEU A 18 -7.64 4.77 6.80
C LEU A 18 -9.11 4.68 7.19
N ALA A 19 -9.46 4.09 8.33
CA ALA A 19 -10.85 4.01 8.79
C ALA A 19 -11.50 5.39 8.99
N ALA A 20 -10.78 6.36 9.56
CA ALA A 20 -11.27 7.72 9.84
C ALA A 20 -11.20 8.67 8.63
N ALA A 21 -10.33 8.39 7.65
CA ALA A 21 -10.09 9.24 6.49
C ALA A 21 -11.26 9.21 5.49
N THR A 22 -11.40 10.31 4.74
CA THR A 22 -12.27 10.38 3.56
C THR A 22 -11.71 9.51 2.42
N PRO A 23 -12.51 9.09 1.42
CA PRO A 23 -12.02 8.30 0.30
C PRO A 23 -10.79 8.93 -0.39
N GLU A 24 -10.80 10.24 -0.63
CA GLU A 24 -9.67 10.94 -1.25
C GLU A 24 -8.41 10.91 -0.38
N GLU A 25 -8.55 11.03 0.95
CA GLU A 25 -7.42 10.94 1.88
C GLU A 25 -6.89 9.52 2.01
N ARG A 26 -7.78 8.51 2.02
CA ARG A 26 -7.39 7.09 2.02
C ARG A 26 -6.53 6.77 0.80
N GLU A 27 -6.96 7.19 -0.38
CA GLU A 27 -6.22 6.97 -1.63
C GLU A 27 -4.83 7.61 -1.57
N LYS A 28 -4.72 8.84 -1.04
CA LYS A 28 -3.41 9.51 -0.87
C LYS A 28 -2.50 8.78 0.12
N LEU A 29 -3.03 8.39 1.28
CA LEU A 29 -2.28 7.64 2.29
C LEU A 29 -1.80 6.29 1.76
N LEU A 30 -2.68 5.57 1.06
CA LEU A 30 -2.33 4.30 0.41
C LEU A 30 -1.27 4.50 -0.67
N THR A 31 -1.42 5.52 -1.53
CA THR A 31 -0.45 5.80 -2.59
C THR A 31 0.94 6.09 -2.02
N ASP A 32 1.02 6.93 -0.98
CA ASP A 32 2.27 7.24 -0.30
C ASP A 32 2.92 6.03 0.38
N THR A 33 2.09 5.20 1.01
CA THR A 33 2.56 3.95 1.64
C THR A 33 3.09 2.99 0.59
N ILE A 34 2.32 2.75 -0.48
CA ILE A 34 2.68 1.81 -1.55
C ILE A 34 3.96 2.24 -2.25
N ARG A 35 4.09 3.53 -2.63
CA ARG A 35 5.31 4.01 -3.30
C ARG A 35 6.53 3.88 -2.40
N THR A 36 6.39 4.13 -1.10
CA THR A 36 7.49 4.05 -0.13
C THR A 36 7.93 2.61 0.08
N GLN A 37 6.98 1.69 0.29
CA GLN A 37 7.29 0.27 0.48
C GLN A 37 7.85 -0.37 -0.79
N ALA A 38 7.25 -0.10 -1.95
CA ALA A 38 7.75 -0.62 -3.22
C ALA A 38 9.11 -0.01 -3.58
N GLY A 39 9.31 1.29 -3.35
CA GLY A 39 10.60 1.95 -3.56
C GLY A 39 11.70 1.38 -2.66
N THR A 40 11.38 1.05 -1.41
CA THR A 40 12.30 0.37 -0.49
C THR A 40 12.70 -1.01 -0.99
N LEU A 41 11.74 -1.82 -1.46
CA LEU A 41 12.00 -3.17 -1.99
C LEU A 41 12.80 -3.16 -3.29
N LEU A 42 12.56 -2.16 -4.15
CA LEU A 42 13.25 -1.98 -5.42
C LEU A 42 14.53 -1.15 -5.30
N ASN A 43 14.81 -0.63 -4.10
CA ASN A 43 15.91 0.28 -3.81
C ASN A 43 15.96 1.49 -4.78
N THR A 44 14.78 2.02 -5.13
CA THR A 44 14.56 3.11 -6.10
C THR A 44 13.46 4.06 -5.62
N THR A 45 13.38 5.26 -6.20
CA THR A 45 12.28 6.19 -5.95
C THR A 45 11.19 5.98 -7.00
N LEU A 46 9.99 5.61 -6.57
CA LEU A 46 8.83 5.47 -7.43
C LEU A 46 7.94 6.73 -7.38
N SER A 47 7.43 7.13 -8.54
CA SER A 47 6.33 8.08 -8.66
C SER A 47 4.98 7.35 -8.65
N ASP A 48 3.91 8.10 -8.45
CA ASP A 48 2.52 7.63 -8.37
C ASP A 48 2.09 6.79 -9.60
N ASP A 49 2.67 7.10 -10.76
CA ASP A 49 2.41 6.45 -12.06
C ASP A 49 3.50 5.43 -12.46
N SER A 50 4.49 5.19 -11.59
CA SER A 50 5.60 4.28 -11.90
C SER A 50 5.13 2.84 -11.95
N ASN A 51 5.40 2.16 -13.07
CA ASN A 51 5.03 0.76 -13.22
C ASN A 51 5.97 -0.15 -12.41
N PHE A 52 5.44 -0.90 -11.45
CA PHE A 52 6.24 -1.78 -10.60
C PHE A 52 7.03 -2.80 -11.41
N LEU A 53 6.40 -3.42 -12.41
CA LEU A 53 7.00 -4.48 -13.22
C LEU A 53 8.15 -3.94 -14.08
N GLU A 54 7.97 -2.75 -14.67
CA GLU A 54 9.04 -2.09 -15.43
C GLU A 54 10.19 -1.61 -14.55
N ASN A 55 9.92 -1.28 -13.28
CA ASN A 55 10.93 -0.94 -12.29
C ASN A 55 11.63 -2.17 -11.66
N GLY A 56 11.29 -3.39 -12.11
CA GLY A 56 11.96 -4.62 -11.67
C GLY A 56 11.29 -5.35 -10.51
N LEU A 57 10.03 -5.03 -10.19
CA LEU A 57 9.23 -5.82 -9.27
C LEU A 57 9.02 -7.22 -9.84
N ASN A 58 9.34 -8.22 -9.03
CA ASN A 58 9.28 -9.63 -9.37
C ASN A 58 8.32 -10.35 -8.43
N SER A 59 8.09 -11.65 -8.65
CA SER A 59 7.12 -12.40 -7.84
C SER A 59 7.42 -12.40 -6.35
N LEU A 60 8.71 -12.40 -5.95
CA LEU A 60 9.11 -12.38 -4.54
C LEU A 60 8.88 -11.00 -3.92
N THR A 61 9.32 -9.92 -4.59
CA THR A 61 9.11 -8.56 -4.10
C THR A 61 7.64 -8.15 -4.13
N ALA A 62 6.86 -8.65 -5.09
CA ALA A 62 5.41 -8.50 -5.11
C ALA A 62 4.75 -9.16 -3.90
N LEU A 63 5.15 -10.40 -3.57
CA LEU A 63 4.64 -11.09 -2.39
C LEU A 63 4.99 -10.33 -1.10
N GLU A 64 6.23 -9.88 -0.96
CA GLU A 64 6.67 -9.11 0.21
C GLU A 64 5.95 -7.76 0.31
N LEU A 65 5.71 -7.08 -0.82
CA LEU A 65 4.90 -5.87 -0.88
C LEU A 65 3.47 -6.15 -0.40
N THR A 66 2.81 -7.18 -0.92
CA THR A 66 1.45 -7.53 -0.45
C THR A 66 1.41 -7.84 1.03
N LYS A 67 2.34 -8.65 1.55
CA LYS A 67 2.40 -8.99 2.98
C LYS A 67 2.60 -7.76 3.85
N THR A 68 3.45 -6.84 3.41
CA THR A 68 3.72 -5.60 4.12
C THR A 68 2.50 -4.69 4.10
N LEU A 69 1.84 -4.52 2.95
CA LEU A 69 0.62 -3.75 2.83
C LEU A 69 -0.52 -4.37 3.65
N MET A 70 -0.68 -5.70 3.64
CA MET A 70 -1.65 -6.42 4.48
C MET A 70 -1.40 -6.15 5.97
N THR A 71 -0.13 -6.14 6.38
CA THR A 71 0.24 -5.83 7.77
C THR A 71 -0.09 -4.39 8.12
N LEU A 72 0.20 -3.44 7.23
CA LEU A 72 0.00 -2.01 7.48
C LEU A 72 -1.46 -1.57 7.39
N THR A 73 -2.26 -2.24 6.58
CA THR A 73 -3.64 -1.83 6.27
C THR A 73 -4.71 -2.75 6.87
N GLY A 74 -4.32 -3.90 7.43
CA GLY A 74 -5.23 -4.91 7.95
C GLY A 74 -6.08 -5.61 6.87
N MET A 75 -5.86 -5.31 5.59
CA MET A 75 -6.63 -5.86 4.48
C MET A 75 -5.99 -7.13 3.92
N GLU A 76 -6.81 -8.02 3.37
CA GLU A 76 -6.31 -9.10 2.53
C GLU A 76 -6.07 -8.62 1.09
N ILE A 77 -4.81 -8.52 0.69
CA ILE A 77 -4.38 -8.04 -0.63
C ILE A 77 -3.82 -9.18 -1.45
N ALA A 78 -4.56 -9.60 -2.48
CA ALA A 78 -4.09 -10.65 -3.37
C ALA A 78 -2.94 -10.16 -4.28
N MET A 79 -1.94 -11.00 -4.53
CA MET A 79 -0.82 -10.68 -5.42
C MET A 79 -1.26 -10.34 -6.85
N VAL A 80 -2.40 -10.88 -7.30
CA VAL A 80 -3.00 -10.53 -8.60
C VAL A 80 -3.32 -9.04 -8.71
N ALA A 81 -3.66 -8.37 -7.59
CA ALA A 81 -3.97 -6.95 -7.58
C ALA A 81 -2.78 -6.08 -8.01
N ILE A 82 -1.54 -6.51 -7.75
CA ILE A 82 -0.32 -5.82 -8.22
C ILE A 82 -0.20 -5.92 -9.74
N VAL A 83 -0.59 -7.05 -10.32
CA VAL A 83 -0.52 -7.28 -11.77
C VAL A 83 -1.64 -6.53 -12.49
N GLU A 84 -2.84 -6.50 -11.92
CA GLU A 84 -3.97 -5.74 -12.46
C GLU A 84 -3.81 -4.22 -12.27
N ASN A 85 -3.15 -3.81 -11.18
CA ASN A 85 -2.89 -2.42 -10.84
C ASN A 85 -1.38 -2.18 -10.70
N PRO A 86 -0.64 -2.09 -11.83
CA PRO A 86 0.82 -2.09 -11.82
C PRO A 86 1.45 -0.78 -11.37
N THR A 87 0.66 0.20 -10.91
CA THR A 87 1.17 1.49 -10.43
C THR A 87 0.69 1.80 -9.01
N PRO A 88 1.44 2.58 -8.21
CA PRO A 88 1.03 2.97 -6.87
C PRO A 88 -0.35 3.60 -6.81
N ALA A 89 -0.66 4.53 -7.71
CA ALA A 89 -1.95 5.20 -7.75
C ALA A 89 -3.10 4.23 -8.09
N GLN A 90 -2.92 3.31 -9.03
CA GLN A 90 -3.96 2.33 -9.37
C GLN A 90 -4.20 1.34 -8.24
N LEU A 91 -3.13 0.85 -7.62
CA LEU A 91 -3.25 -0.09 -6.51
C LEU A 91 -3.91 0.58 -5.30
N ALA A 92 -3.55 1.83 -5.00
CA ALA A 92 -4.18 2.62 -3.95
C ALA A 92 -5.67 2.87 -4.21
N HIS A 93 -6.02 3.22 -5.45
CA HIS A 93 -7.42 3.42 -5.86
C HIS A 93 -8.23 2.12 -5.67
N HIS A 94 -7.72 1.00 -6.17
CA HIS A 94 -8.37 -0.31 -6.02
C HIS A 94 -8.58 -0.66 -4.54
N LEU A 95 -7.55 -0.56 -3.71
CA LEU A 95 -7.65 -0.83 -2.28
C LEU A 95 -8.61 0.13 -1.55
N GLY A 96 -8.63 1.41 -1.93
CA GLY A 96 -9.57 2.40 -1.39
C GLY A 96 -11.02 2.07 -1.72
N GLN A 97 -11.28 1.54 -2.93
CA GLN A 97 -12.60 1.04 -3.31
C GLN A 97 -12.97 -0.22 -2.52
N GLU A 98 -12.07 -1.18 -2.35
CA GLU A 98 -12.33 -2.42 -1.59
C GLU A 98 -12.66 -2.12 -0.11
N LEU A 99 -11.97 -1.14 0.51
CA LEU A 99 -12.28 -0.64 1.85
C LEU A 99 -13.70 -0.08 1.95
N ALA A 100 -14.15 0.66 0.94
CA ALA A 100 -15.50 1.21 0.92
C ALA A 100 -16.58 0.11 0.76
N HIS A 101 -16.29 -0.97 0.03
CA HIS A 101 -17.21 -2.09 -0.16
C HIS A 101 -17.31 -3.01 1.06
N THR A 102 -16.23 -3.19 1.83
CA THR A 102 -16.22 -4.00 3.06
C THR A 102 -16.99 -3.35 4.22
N THR A 103 -17.23 -2.04 4.18
CA THR A 103 -17.96 -1.30 5.23
C THR A 103 -19.49 -1.27 5.07
N ALA A 104 -20.09 -2.23 4.35
CA ALA A 104 -21.55 -2.33 4.13
C ALA A 104 -22.25 -3.32 5.08
#